data_AF-A0AA88W0U3-F1
#
_entry.id   AF-A0AA88W0U3-F1
#
_cell.length_a   1.000
_cell.length_b   1.000
_cell.length_c   1.000
_cell.angle_alpha   90.00
_cell.angle_beta   90.00
_cell.angle_gamma   90.00
#
_symmetry.space_group_name_H-M   'P 1'
#
loop_
_entity.id
_entity.type
_entity.pdbx_description
1 polymer ?
#
loop_
_entity_poly.entity_id
_entity_poly.type
_entity_poly.pdbx_seq_one_letter_code
_entity_poly.pdbx_strand_id
1 'polypeptide(L)'
;MAKGSSYEDAIAGLKKLLSEKADLEGVAAAKIKQLTAELEATAANKFNPVQRIEAGFAHFKKEKYEKYPALFGELSKGQSPKFLVFACSDSRVCPSHVLDFQPGEAFMVRNIANMVPAYDQTKHSGVGAAIEYAVLHLKVENIVVIGHSLCGGIKGLMSIAEDGSTTSEFIENWVKICMSAKNKVKAEFDGL
;
A
#
# COMPACT_ATOMS: atom_id res chain seq x y z
N MET A 1 -4.24 -2.61 -30.53
CA MET A 1 -4.12 -1.89 -31.81
C MET A 1 -4.14 -0.40 -31.47
N ALA A 2 -3.18 0.50 -31.76
CA ALA A 2 -1.94 0.48 -32.50
C ALA A 2 -0.96 1.45 -31.78
N LYS A 3 0.09 0.94 -31.14
CA LYS A 3 1.14 1.78 -30.49
C LYS A 3 2.54 1.58 -31.11
N GLY A 4 2.65 0.70 -32.10
CA GLY A 4 3.92 0.35 -32.77
C GLY A 4 4.29 1.22 -33.97
N SER A 5 3.32 1.73 -34.74
CA SER A 5 3.63 2.47 -35.98
C SER A 5 4.29 3.82 -35.73
N SER A 6 3.87 4.56 -34.69
CA SER A 6 4.37 5.92 -34.44
C SER A 6 5.88 6.00 -34.13
N TYR A 7 6.48 4.95 -33.57
CA TYR A 7 7.89 4.96 -33.19
C TYR A 7 8.80 4.53 -34.33
N GLU A 8 8.40 3.52 -35.10
CA GLU A 8 9.16 3.08 -36.27
C GLU A 8 9.17 4.15 -37.36
N ASP A 9 8.04 4.82 -37.58
CA ASP A 9 7.93 5.95 -38.51
C ASP A 9 8.80 7.13 -38.06
N ALA A 10 8.87 7.40 -36.75
CA ALA A 10 9.73 8.43 -36.18
C ALA A 10 11.23 8.09 -36.32
N ILE A 11 11.61 6.84 -36.10
CA ILE A 11 13.00 6.36 -36.27
C ILE A 11 13.42 6.43 -37.74
N ALA A 12 12.54 6.05 -38.66
CA ALA A 12 12.79 6.13 -40.10
C ALA A 12 12.95 7.60 -40.57
N GLY A 13 12.07 8.49 -40.08
CA GLY A 13 12.16 9.93 -40.35
C GLY A 13 13.46 10.55 -39.83
N LEU A 14 13.89 10.15 -38.62
CA LEU A 14 15.15 10.63 -38.04
C LEU A 14 16.36 10.15 -38.85
N LYS A 15 16.40 8.87 -39.26
CA LYS A 15 17.47 8.33 -40.11
C LYS A 15 17.58 9.07 -41.45
N LYS A 16 16.44 9.40 -42.07
CA LYS A 16 16.40 10.17 -43.31
C LYS A 16 16.98 11.58 -43.11
N LEU A 17 16.54 12.29 -42.07
CA LEU A 17 17.03 13.64 -41.75
C LEU A 17 18.53 13.67 -41.43
N LEU A 18 19.08 12.60 -40.84
CA LEU A 18 20.51 12.46 -40.57
C LEU A 18 21.32 12.24 -41.85
N SER A 19 20.79 11.41 -42.76
CA SER A 19 21.43 11.17 -44.07
C SER A 19 21.45 12.42 -44.98
N GLU A 20 20.48 13.32 -44.82
CA GLU A 20 20.37 14.57 -45.60
C GLU A 20 21.22 15.71 -45.02
N LYS A 21 21.74 15.58 -43.80
CA LYS A 21 22.58 16.59 -43.14
C LYS A 21 23.85 15.96 -42.57
N ALA A 22 24.76 15.57 -43.45
CA ALA A 22 26.06 14.95 -43.11
C ALA A 22 26.86 15.74 -42.05
N ASP A 23 26.77 17.07 -42.05
CA ASP A 23 27.44 17.95 -41.07
C ASP A 23 26.92 17.81 -39.63
N LEU A 24 25.72 17.22 -39.48
CA LEU A 24 25.07 16.95 -38.19
C LEU A 24 25.23 15.50 -37.73
N GLU A 25 25.78 14.59 -38.55
CA GLU A 25 25.92 13.18 -38.17
C GLU A 25 26.75 13.02 -36.89
N GLY A 26 27.87 13.76 -36.77
CA GLY A 26 28.70 13.72 -35.57
C GLY A 26 28.00 14.27 -34.32
N VAL A 27 27.25 15.37 -34.47
CA VAL A 27 26.52 16.01 -33.37
C VAL A 27 25.32 15.15 -32.94
N ALA A 28 24.60 14.57 -33.90
CA ALA A 28 23.47 13.70 -33.65
C ALA A 28 23.91 12.36 -33.04
N ALA A 29 24.99 11.75 -33.54
CA ALA A 29 25.54 10.52 -32.96
C ALA A 29 25.99 10.76 -31.51
N ALA A 30 26.64 11.89 -31.22
CA ALA A 30 27.01 12.26 -29.86
C ALA A 30 25.78 12.45 -28.95
N LYS A 31 24.73 13.12 -29.44
CA LYS A 31 23.50 13.36 -28.67
C LYS A 31 22.67 12.10 -28.47
N ILE A 32 22.63 11.20 -29.45
CA ILE A 32 22.02 9.87 -29.33
C ILE A 32 22.80 9.06 -28.29
N LYS A 33 24.13 9.03 -28.35
CA LYS A 33 24.97 8.32 -27.36
C LYS A 33 24.75 8.86 -25.94
N GLN A 34 24.63 10.17 -25.79
CA GLN A 34 24.32 10.81 -24.51
C GLN A 34 22.92 10.40 -23.99
N LEU A 35 21.89 10.52 -24.83
CA LEU A 35 20.52 10.14 -24.45
C LEU A 35 20.39 8.66 -24.13
N THR A 36 21.09 7.78 -24.87
CA THR A 36 21.15 6.34 -24.57
C THR A 36 21.82 6.10 -23.22
N ALA A 37 22.94 6.77 -22.92
CA ALA A 37 23.60 6.64 -21.63
C ALA A 37 22.74 7.18 -20.46
N GLU A 38 22.01 8.27 -20.66
CA GLU A 38 21.06 8.83 -19.68
C GLU A 38 19.88 7.87 -19.45
N LEU A 39 19.34 7.26 -20.52
CA LEU A 39 18.28 6.25 -20.45
C LEU A 39 18.75 4.97 -19.76
N GLU A 40 19.95 4.50 -20.07
CA GLU A 40 20.57 3.33 -19.43
C GLU A 40 20.86 3.59 -17.95
N ALA A 41 21.34 4.79 -17.58
CA ALA A 41 21.55 5.17 -16.19
C ALA A 41 20.22 5.28 -15.41
N THR A 42 19.16 5.77 -16.06
CA THR A 42 17.82 5.83 -15.48
C THR A 42 17.22 4.43 -15.31
N ALA A 43 17.43 3.53 -16.28
CA ALA A 43 17.04 2.12 -16.19
C ALA A 43 17.88 1.32 -15.18
N ALA A 44 19.14 1.72 -14.96
CA ALA A 44 20.06 1.11 -14.02
C ALA A 44 19.88 1.60 -12.58
N ASN A 45 19.00 2.59 -12.33
CA ASN A 45 18.70 3.08 -11.00
C ASN A 45 17.87 2.03 -10.22
N LYS A 46 18.55 0.95 -9.83
CA LYS A 46 17.99 -0.13 -9.04
C LYS A 46 17.47 0.45 -7.73
N PHE A 47 16.24 0.12 -7.38
CA PHE A 47 15.65 0.49 -6.11
C PHE A 47 16.58 0.10 -4.96
N ASN A 48 17.02 1.10 -4.19
CA ASN A 48 17.79 0.89 -2.98
C ASN A 48 16.86 1.05 -1.76
N PRO A 49 16.51 -0.05 -1.05
CA PRO A 49 15.59 0.00 0.08
C PRO A 49 16.12 0.85 1.24
N VAL A 50 17.42 0.81 1.52
CA VAL A 50 18.04 1.57 2.61
C VAL A 50 17.95 3.06 2.32
N GLN A 51 18.38 3.47 1.13
CA GLN A 51 18.31 4.87 0.71
C GLN A 51 16.86 5.39 0.69
N ARG A 52 15.89 4.56 0.30
CA ARG A 52 14.46 4.93 0.33
C ARG A 52 13.97 5.19 1.76
N ILE A 53 14.38 4.38 2.73
CA ILE A 53 14.00 4.53 4.14
C ILE A 53 14.65 5.80 4.72
N GLU A 54 15.94 5.99 4.50
CA GLU A 54 16.69 7.16 4.97
C GLU A 54 16.11 8.47 4.41
N ALA A 55 15.92 8.55 3.08
CA ALA A 55 15.34 9.73 2.45
C ALA A 55 13.91 9.99 2.93
N GLY A 56 13.12 8.93 3.14
CA GLY A 56 11.76 9.04 3.67
C GLY A 56 11.72 9.61 5.09
N PHE A 57 12.58 9.11 5.98
CA PHE A 57 12.66 9.62 7.35
C PHE A 57 13.21 11.05 7.39
N ALA A 58 14.25 11.36 6.60
CA ALA A 58 14.78 12.72 6.48
C ALA A 58 13.71 13.71 6.03
N HIS A 59 12.87 13.33 5.07
CA HIS A 59 11.73 14.12 4.64
C HIS A 59 10.70 14.31 5.77
N PHE A 60 10.28 13.23 6.45
CA PHE A 60 9.39 13.34 7.62
C PHE A 60 9.95 14.28 8.70
N LYS A 61 11.23 14.13 9.03
CA LYS A 61 11.89 14.93 10.05
C LYS A 61 11.83 16.42 9.71
N LYS A 62 12.24 16.78 8.50
CA LYS A 62 12.29 18.17 8.04
C LYS A 62 10.92 18.78 7.80
N GLU A 63 10.03 18.04 7.12
CA GLU A 63 8.79 18.60 6.60
C GLU A 63 7.59 18.43 7.54
N LYS A 64 7.72 17.60 8.58
CA LYS A 64 6.68 17.38 9.59
C LYS A 64 7.22 17.61 10.99
N TYR A 65 8.18 16.81 11.45
CA TYR A 65 8.61 16.84 12.85
C TYR A 65 9.12 18.23 13.29
N GLU A 66 10.07 18.81 12.54
CA GLU A 66 10.68 20.11 12.85
C GLU A 66 9.73 21.30 12.64
N LYS A 67 8.71 21.16 11.77
CA LYS A 67 7.72 22.21 11.49
C LYS A 67 6.60 22.29 12.53
N TYR A 68 6.35 21.22 13.28
CA TYR A 68 5.29 21.16 14.29
C TYR A 68 5.83 20.81 15.69
N PRO A 69 6.79 21.59 16.25
CA PRO A 69 7.47 21.24 17.50
C PRO A 69 6.52 21.19 18.70
N ALA A 70 5.45 22.00 18.72
CA ALA A 70 4.45 21.95 19.79
C ALA A 70 3.67 20.62 19.77
N LEU A 71 3.22 20.18 18.59
CA LEU A 71 2.51 18.92 18.42
C LEU A 71 3.39 17.74 18.85
N PHE A 72 4.57 17.61 18.26
CA PHE A 72 5.46 16.49 18.57
C PHE A 72 6.06 16.57 19.98
N GLY A 73 6.18 17.78 20.55
CA GLY A 73 6.53 17.99 21.95
C GLY A 73 5.50 17.40 22.89
N GLU A 74 4.20 17.60 22.64
CA GLU A 74 3.15 16.96 23.45
C GLU A 74 3.05 15.45 23.19
N LEU A 75 3.11 15.00 21.93
CA LEU A 75 3.08 13.58 21.59
C LEU A 75 4.25 12.78 22.20
N SER A 76 5.38 13.43 22.48
CA SER A 76 6.51 12.78 23.15
C SER A 76 6.22 12.41 24.62
N LYS A 77 5.24 13.08 25.24
CA LYS A 77 4.84 12.84 26.63
C LYS A 77 3.79 11.74 26.77
N GLY A 78 3.08 11.44 25.70
CA GLY A 78 2.03 10.42 25.68
C GLY A 78 1.08 10.55 24.49
N GLN A 79 0.06 9.70 24.46
CA GLN A 79 -0.96 9.67 23.42
C GLN A 79 -2.36 9.57 24.05
N SER A 80 -3.36 10.16 23.39
CA SER A 80 -4.78 10.06 23.77
C SER A 80 -5.68 10.00 22.52
N PRO A 81 -5.47 9.01 21.62
CA PRO A 81 -6.23 8.91 20.38
C PRO A 81 -7.72 8.71 20.67
N LYS A 82 -8.57 9.26 19.80
CA LYS A 82 -10.03 9.14 19.91
C LYS A 82 -10.58 7.93 19.15
N PHE A 83 -9.77 7.35 18.27
CA PHE A 83 -10.15 6.25 17.39
C PHE A 83 -9.22 5.04 17.58
N LEU A 84 -9.81 3.84 17.64
CA LEU A 84 -9.15 2.60 17.24
C LEU A 84 -9.59 2.26 15.82
N VAL A 85 -8.63 2.07 14.91
CA VAL A 85 -8.91 1.80 13.50
C VAL A 85 -8.39 0.43 13.11
N PHE A 86 -9.28 -0.45 12.63
CA PHE A 86 -8.92 -1.67 11.91
C PHE A 86 -8.95 -1.40 10.40
N ALA A 87 -7.82 -1.62 9.73
CA ALA A 87 -7.72 -1.47 8.28
C ALA A 87 -6.86 -2.57 7.64
N CYS A 88 -7.02 -2.78 6.34
CA CYS A 88 -6.29 -3.83 5.66
C CYS A 88 -4.80 -3.46 5.57
N SER A 89 -3.89 -4.45 5.61
CA SER A 89 -2.46 -4.26 5.36
C SER A 89 -2.12 -3.87 3.91
N ASP A 90 -3.10 -3.85 3.01
CA ASP A 90 -2.96 -3.43 1.62
C ASP A 90 -2.28 -2.06 1.49
N SER A 91 -1.23 -1.98 0.66
CA SER A 91 -0.36 -0.80 0.57
C SER A 91 -1.04 0.43 -0.02
N ARG A 92 -2.22 0.29 -0.62
CA ARG A 92 -2.98 1.37 -1.29
C ARG A 92 -3.88 2.15 -0.34
N VAL A 93 -4.19 1.61 0.84
CA VAL A 93 -5.27 2.09 1.71
C VAL A 93 -4.78 2.42 3.12
N CYS A 94 -3.66 3.15 3.23
CA CYS A 94 -3.17 3.66 4.51
C CYS A 94 -4.23 4.57 5.16
N PRO A 95 -4.79 4.25 6.34
CA PRO A 95 -5.88 5.04 6.93
C PRO A 95 -5.49 6.48 7.21
N SER A 96 -4.23 6.73 7.62
CA SER A 96 -3.72 8.09 7.81
C SER A 96 -3.82 8.94 6.55
N HIS A 97 -3.68 8.34 5.37
CA HIS A 97 -3.79 9.08 4.10
C HIS A 97 -5.25 9.18 3.63
N VAL A 98 -6.03 8.11 3.78
CA VAL A 98 -7.41 8.07 3.27
C VAL A 98 -8.34 8.96 4.09
N LEU A 99 -8.13 9.06 5.41
CA LEU A 99 -8.96 9.83 6.34
C LEU A 99 -8.26 11.06 6.90
N ASP A 100 -7.06 11.39 6.41
CA ASP A 100 -6.23 12.52 6.86
C ASP A 100 -5.98 12.54 8.39
N PHE A 101 -5.81 11.36 9.01
CA PHE A 101 -5.46 11.30 10.42
C PHE A 101 -4.06 11.87 10.67
N GLN A 102 -3.99 12.80 11.60
CA GLN A 102 -2.76 13.36 12.14
C GLN A 102 -2.14 12.43 13.19
N PRO A 103 -0.82 12.56 13.47
CA PRO A 103 -0.17 11.80 14.53
C PRO A 103 -0.87 12.00 15.88
N GLY A 104 -1.22 10.90 16.54
CA GLY A 104 -1.90 10.91 17.84
C GLY A 104 -3.44 10.82 17.78
N GLU A 105 -4.07 10.92 16.61
CA GLU A 105 -5.54 10.88 16.52
C GLU A 105 -6.12 9.45 16.54
N ALA A 106 -5.41 8.49 15.94
CA ALA A 106 -5.88 7.12 15.79
C ALA A 106 -4.82 6.09 16.22
N PHE A 107 -5.24 5.15 17.06
CA PHE A 107 -4.50 3.92 17.35
C PHE A 107 -4.84 2.87 16.28
N MET A 108 -3.86 2.37 15.56
CA MET A 108 -4.10 1.60 14.33
C MET A 108 -3.74 0.11 14.47
N VAL A 109 -4.66 -0.75 14.03
CA VAL A 109 -4.42 -2.17 13.80
C VAL A 109 -4.57 -2.45 12.32
N ARG A 110 -3.52 -3.03 11.71
CA ARG A 110 -3.55 -3.41 10.30
C ARG A 110 -3.24 -4.89 10.13
N ASN A 111 -4.16 -5.61 9.48
CA ASN A 111 -4.02 -7.04 9.20
C ASN A 111 -4.64 -7.39 7.84
N ILE A 112 -4.52 -8.65 7.40
CA ILE A 112 -5.07 -9.10 6.12
C ILE A 112 -6.60 -8.97 6.18
N ALA A 113 -7.18 -8.19 5.27
CA ALA A 113 -8.62 -7.96 5.16
C ALA A 113 -9.29 -7.38 6.41
N ASN A 114 -8.57 -6.58 7.22
CA ASN A 114 -9.13 -5.80 8.34
C ASN A 114 -10.04 -6.62 9.27
N MET A 115 -9.66 -7.86 9.54
CA MET A 115 -10.45 -8.81 10.33
C MET A 115 -10.43 -8.44 11.80
N VAL A 116 -11.58 -8.58 12.43
CA VAL A 116 -11.76 -8.54 13.88
C VAL A 116 -12.34 -9.91 14.30
N PRO A 117 -11.50 -10.85 14.77
CA PRO A 117 -11.98 -12.13 15.25
C PRO A 117 -12.80 -12.02 16.53
N ALA A 118 -13.57 -13.07 16.82
CA ALA A 118 -14.19 -13.25 18.13
C ALA A 118 -13.13 -13.35 19.24
N TYR A 119 -13.54 -13.05 20.48
CA TYR A 119 -12.67 -13.15 21.65
C TYR A 119 -12.13 -14.57 21.82
N ASP A 120 -10.80 -14.70 21.78
CA ASP A 120 -10.07 -15.93 22.05
C ASP A 120 -8.66 -15.57 22.54
N GLN A 121 -8.37 -15.89 23.80
CA GLN A 121 -7.10 -15.53 24.45
C GLN A 121 -5.90 -16.32 23.89
N THR A 122 -6.12 -17.48 23.30
CA THR A 122 -5.05 -18.34 22.77
C THR A 122 -4.82 -18.10 21.28
N LYS A 123 -5.87 -17.97 20.48
CA LYS A 123 -5.77 -17.85 19.02
C LYS A 123 -5.63 -16.41 18.53
N HIS A 124 -6.21 -15.46 19.25
CA HIS A 124 -6.40 -14.09 18.77
C HIS A 124 -5.92 -13.03 19.77
N SER A 125 -4.97 -13.40 20.63
CA SER A 125 -4.38 -12.52 21.65
C SER A 125 -3.87 -11.20 21.09
N GLY A 126 -3.31 -11.17 19.87
CA GLY A 126 -2.85 -9.94 19.23
C GLY A 126 -3.96 -8.91 19.00
N VAL A 127 -5.13 -9.34 18.48
CA VAL A 127 -6.27 -8.44 18.28
C VAL A 127 -6.94 -8.12 19.62
N GLY A 128 -7.10 -9.12 20.50
CA GLY A 128 -7.65 -8.94 21.83
C GLY A 128 -6.89 -7.89 22.64
N ALA A 129 -5.55 -8.00 22.69
CA ALA A 129 -4.68 -7.05 23.38
C ALA A 129 -4.76 -5.64 22.79
N ALA A 130 -4.86 -5.50 21.47
CA ALA A 130 -4.99 -4.20 20.83
C ALA A 130 -6.32 -3.51 21.19
N ILE A 131 -7.43 -4.26 21.23
CA ILE A 131 -8.74 -3.75 21.64
C ILE A 131 -8.73 -3.42 23.14
N GLU A 132 -8.23 -4.32 23.97
CA GLU A 132 -8.11 -4.13 25.42
C GLU A 132 -7.31 -2.87 25.74
N TYR A 133 -6.14 -2.70 25.12
CA TYR A 133 -5.31 -1.52 25.31
C TYR A 133 -6.00 -0.23 24.86
N ALA A 134 -6.58 -0.22 23.66
CA ALA A 134 -7.27 0.96 23.14
C ALA A 134 -8.46 1.37 24.02
N VAL A 135 -9.28 0.41 24.43
CA VAL A 135 -10.52 0.69 25.18
C VAL A 135 -10.23 0.95 26.66
N LEU A 136 -9.46 0.08 27.32
CA LEU A 136 -9.28 0.15 28.77
C LEU A 136 -8.14 1.09 29.18
N HIS A 137 -7.11 1.28 28.35
CA HIS A 137 -5.96 2.11 28.71
C HIS A 137 -5.96 3.46 27.98
N LEU A 138 -6.14 3.47 26.66
CA LEU A 138 -6.14 4.73 25.88
C LEU A 138 -7.48 5.47 25.92
N LYS A 139 -8.56 4.79 26.33
CA LYS A 139 -9.93 5.34 26.41
C LYS A 139 -10.40 5.91 25.07
N VAL A 140 -10.15 5.19 23.98
CA VAL A 140 -10.69 5.56 22.66
C VAL A 140 -12.22 5.64 22.73
N GLU A 141 -12.79 6.60 22.00
CA GLU A 141 -14.23 6.85 21.99
C GLU A 141 -14.92 6.07 20.86
N ASN A 142 -14.16 5.73 19.81
CA ASN A 142 -14.67 5.13 18.60
C ASN A 142 -13.81 3.94 18.17
N ILE A 143 -14.45 2.87 17.71
CA ILE A 143 -13.79 1.76 17.01
C ILE A 143 -14.34 1.72 15.58
N VAL A 144 -13.45 1.83 14.59
CA VAL A 144 -13.82 1.87 13.17
C VAL A 144 -13.17 0.69 12.44
N VAL A 145 -13.97 -0.11 11.75
CA VAL A 145 -13.50 -1.23 10.90
C VAL A 145 -13.69 -0.83 9.44
N ILE A 146 -12.58 -0.62 8.72
CA ILE A 146 -12.57 -0.07 7.37
C ILE A 146 -12.22 -1.17 6.37
N GLY A 147 -13.24 -1.62 5.63
CA GLY A 147 -13.06 -2.44 4.42
C GLY A 147 -12.59 -1.61 3.22
N HIS A 148 -12.23 -2.28 2.12
CA HIS A 148 -11.86 -1.58 0.88
C HIS A 148 -12.17 -2.41 -0.37
N SER A 149 -12.33 -1.71 -1.50
CA SER A 149 -12.54 -2.33 -2.81
C SER A 149 -11.34 -3.17 -3.23
N LEU A 150 -11.60 -4.28 -3.94
CA LEU A 150 -10.58 -5.18 -4.49
C LEU A 150 -9.60 -5.72 -3.43
N CYS A 151 -10.12 -6.05 -2.25
CA CYS A 151 -9.34 -6.63 -1.16
C CYS A 151 -8.88 -8.05 -1.52
N GLY A 152 -7.55 -8.27 -1.51
CA GLY A 152 -6.96 -9.58 -1.81
C GLY A 152 -7.36 -10.66 -0.80
N GLY A 153 -7.46 -10.33 0.49
CA GLY A 153 -7.88 -11.29 1.52
C GLY A 153 -9.34 -11.72 1.38
N ILE A 154 -10.24 -10.79 1.04
CA ILE A 154 -11.65 -11.11 0.76
C ILE A 154 -11.77 -11.92 -0.53
N LYS A 155 -11.01 -11.58 -1.58
CA LYS A 155 -10.94 -12.41 -2.79
C LYS A 155 -10.50 -13.84 -2.46
N GLY A 156 -9.46 -13.98 -1.62
CA GLY A 156 -9.00 -15.28 -1.12
C GLY A 156 -10.09 -16.06 -0.39
N LEU A 157 -10.80 -15.42 0.55
CA LEU A 157 -11.94 -16.01 1.26
C LEU A 157 -13.01 -16.56 0.30
N MET A 158 -13.39 -15.76 -0.71
CA MET A 158 -14.39 -16.14 -1.69
C MET A 158 -13.95 -17.34 -2.54
N SER A 159 -12.65 -17.50 -2.76
CA SER A 159 -12.06 -18.62 -3.52
C SER A 159 -11.81 -19.89 -2.71
N ILE A 160 -11.98 -19.89 -1.38
CA ILE A 160 -11.83 -21.11 -0.56
C ILE A 160 -12.84 -22.18 -1.03
N ALA A 161 -12.34 -23.37 -1.32
CA ALA A 161 -13.12 -24.53 -1.72
C ALA A 161 -14.00 -25.03 -0.57
N GLU A 162 -15.19 -25.54 -0.90
CA GLU A 162 -16.15 -26.08 0.08
C GLU A 162 -15.80 -27.50 0.53
N ASP A 163 -14.83 -28.16 -0.13
CA ASP A 163 -14.38 -29.52 0.16
C ASP A 163 -13.45 -29.62 1.39
N GLY A 164 -13.15 -28.49 2.03
CA GLY A 164 -12.29 -28.41 3.21
C GLY A 164 -10.80 -28.48 2.91
N SER A 165 -10.40 -28.59 1.63
CA SER A 165 -8.99 -28.54 1.25
C SER A 165 -8.39 -27.16 1.52
N THR A 166 -7.12 -27.12 1.90
CA THR A 166 -6.39 -25.88 2.13
C THR A 166 -5.08 -25.84 1.36
N THR A 167 -4.78 -24.71 0.74
CA THR A 167 -3.57 -24.51 -0.07
C THR A 167 -2.55 -23.58 0.57
N SER A 168 -2.91 -22.98 1.71
CA SER A 168 -2.06 -22.04 2.46
C SER A 168 -1.97 -22.41 3.93
N GLU A 169 -0.82 -22.13 4.54
CA GLU A 169 -0.55 -22.45 5.95
C GLU A 169 -1.33 -21.57 6.94
N PHE A 170 -1.49 -20.28 6.61
CA PHE A 170 -2.09 -19.29 7.52
C PHE A 170 -3.27 -18.53 6.92
N ILE A 171 -3.19 -18.19 5.63
CA ILE A 171 -4.08 -17.21 4.99
C ILE A 171 -5.53 -17.66 5.06
N GLU A 172 -5.80 -18.90 4.68
CA GLU A 172 -7.17 -19.43 4.70
C GLU A 172 -7.75 -19.52 6.11
N ASN A 173 -6.96 -19.98 7.09
CA ASN A 173 -7.39 -20.02 8.48
C ASN A 173 -7.68 -18.61 9.01
N TRP A 174 -6.87 -17.62 8.63
CA TRP A 174 -7.10 -16.22 9.00
C TRP A 174 -8.38 -15.66 8.37
N VAL A 175 -8.55 -15.76 7.06
CA VAL A 175 -9.71 -15.14 6.40
C VAL A 175 -11.04 -15.86 6.71
N LYS A 176 -10.98 -17.12 7.17
CA LYS A 176 -12.13 -17.86 7.71
C LYS A 176 -12.80 -17.17 8.90
N ILE A 177 -12.16 -16.19 9.55
CA ILE A 177 -12.81 -15.29 10.54
C ILE A 177 -14.11 -14.70 9.98
N CYS A 178 -14.17 -14.38 8.68
CA CYS A 178 -15.36 -13.82 8.02
C CYS A 178 -16.16 -14.85 7.20
N MET A 179 -16.05 -16.15 7.50
CA MET A 179 -16.80 -17.19 6.78
C MET A 179 -18.31 -16.97 6.85
N SER A 180 -18.84 -16.49 7.98
CA SER A 180 -20.26 -16.16 8.12
C SER A 180 -20.71 -15.08 7.12
N ALA A 181 -19.87 -14.08 6.85
CA ALA A 181 -20.14 -13.04 5.86
C ALA A 181 -20.11 -13.61 4.43
N LYS A 182 -19.15 -14.48 4.09
CA LYS A 182 -19.13 -15.19 2.80
C LYS A 182 -20.42 -15.98 2.60
N ASN A 183 -20.82 -16.76 3.59
CA ASN A 183 -22.02 -17.61 3.50
C ASN A 183 -23.29 -16.79 3.33
N LYS A 184 -23.42 -15.69 4.10
CA LYS A 184 -24.53 -14.75 3.96
C LYS A 184 -24.61 -14.18 2.54
N VAL A 185 -23.50 -13.64 2.02
CA VAL A 185 -23.46 -13.05 0.68
C VAL A 185 -23.73 -14.09 -0.41
N LYS A 186 -23.17 -15.29 -0.31
CA LYS A 186 -23.47 -16.38 -1.27
C LYS A 186 -24.95 -16.74 -1.25
N ALA A 187 -25.58 -16.81 -0.08
CA ALA A 187 -27.01 -17.12 0.01
C ALA A 187 -27.90 -15.98 -0.52
N GLU A 188 -27.53 -14.72 -0.29
CA GLU A 188 -28.29 -13.55 -0.76
C GLU A 188 -28.18 -13.31 -2.26
N PHE A 189 -27.06 -13.69 -2.88
CA PHE A 189 -26.73 -13.40 -4.27
C PHE A 189 -26.47 -14.66 -5.11
N ASP A 190 -26.98 -15.82 -4.67
CA ASP A 190 -26.82 -17.08 -5.44
C ASP A 190 -27.53 -16.96 -6.79
N GLY A 191 -26.80 -17.17 -7.90
CA GLY A 191 -27.34 -17.12 -9.26
C GLY A 191 -27.23 -15.79 -10.02
N LEU A 192 -26.49 -14.80 -9.49
CA LEU A 192 -26.02 -13.62 -10.23
C LEU A 192 -24.62 -13.83 -10.85
#